data_AF-A0A956HIH2-F1
#
_entry.id   AF-A0A956HIH2-F1
#
_cell.length_a   1.000
_cell.length_b   1.000
_cell.length_c   1.000
_cell.angle_alpha   90.00
_cell.angle_beta   90.00
_cell.angle_gamma   90.00
#
_symmetry.space_group_name_H-M   'P 1'
#
loop_
_entity.id
_entity.type
_entity.pdbx_description
1 polymer ?
#
loop_
_entity_poly.entity_id
_entity_poly.type
_entity_poly.pdbx_seq_one_letter_code
_entity_poly.pdbx_strand_id
1 'polypeptide(L)'
;MRPPPPPHDPRERILQRLLGPWHVRQFPPGDARLAYFTPRGLLHLQLWHPEAGVSVLTPSRLTNGRFEVFPVDGWKHPAIDVDALSATLERRLGVSAIDRGALARALEELVALPQRRALALTRHDARPGALLH
;
A
#
# COMPACT_ATOMS: atom_id res chain seq x y z
N MET A 1 -24.46 0.78 -1.99
CA MET A 1 -23.23 1.60 -2.07
C MET A 1 -22.59 1.38 -3.42
N ARG A 2 -22.08 2.42 -4.08
CA ARG A 2 -21.22 2.22 -5.26
C ARG A 2 -19.89 1.60 -4.80
N PRO A 3 -19.32 0.63 -5.53
CA PRO A 3 -18.01 0.10 -5.19
C PRO A 3 -16.98 1.24 -5.18
N PRO A 4 -15.96 1.17 -4.32
CA PRO A 4 -14.88 2.15 -4.35
C PRO A 4 -14.20 2.12 -5.73
N PRO A 5 -13.61 3.23 -6.20
CA PRO A 5 -12.88 3.22 -7.44
C PRO A 5 -11.76 2.18 -7.35
N PRO A 6 -11.49 1.38 -8.40
CA PRO A 6 -10.24 0.64 -8.47
C PRO A 6 -9.12 1.66 -8.29
N PRO A 7 -8.11 1.45 -7.42
CA PRO A 7 -7.65 0.25 -6.68
C PRO A 7 -8.10 0.07 -5.20
N HIS A 8 -9.19 0.71 -4.77
CA HIS A 8 -9.63 0.77 -3.37
C HIS A 8 -10.63 -0.32 -2.94
N ASP A 9 -10.92 -1.34 -3.77
CA ASP A 9 -11.79 -2.45 -3.36
C ASP A 9 -11.06 -3.39 -2.38
N PRO A 10 -11.49 -3.48 -1.09
CA PRO A 10 -10.83 -4.34 -0.12
C PRO A 10 -11.01 -5.84 -0.36
N ARG A 11 -11.96 -6.23 -1.23
CA ARG A 11 -12.24 -7.64 -1.55
C ARG A 11 -11.18 -8.26 -2.47
N GLU A 12 -10.45 -7.43 -3.21
CA GLU A 12 -9.34 -7.89 -4.07
C GLU A 12 -8.07 -8.21 -3.29
N ARG A 13 -8.06 -7.96 -1.97
CA ARG A 13 -6.89 -8.05 -1.10
C ARG A 13 -7.21 -8.90 0.12
N ILE A 14 -6.21 -9.61 0.61
CA ILE A 14 -6.30 -10.39 1.83
C ILE A 14 -5.79 -9.57 3.02
N LEU A 15 -6.33 -9.85 4.20
CA LEU A 15 -5.85 -9.27 5.46
C LEU A 15 -4.46 -9.82 5.79
N GLN A 16 -3.50 -8.92 6.05
CA GLN A 16 -2.14 -9.24 6.46
C GLN A 16 -1.93 -8.96 7.95
N ARG A 17 -2.51 -7.87 8.46
CA ARG A 17 -2.32 -7.40 9.84
C ARG A 17 -3.47 -6.50 10.29
N LEU A 18 -3.75 -6.50 11.58
CA LEU A 18 -4.63 -5.51 12.23
C LEU A 18 -3.79 -4.44 12.92
N LEU A 19 -4.19 -3.18 12.78
CA LEU A 19 -3.62 -2.01 13.46
C LEU A 19 -4.76 -1.26 14.17
N GLY A 20 -5.18 -1.76 15.33
CA GLY A 20 -6.43 -1.32 15.97
C GLY A 20 -7.63 -1.62 15.06
N PRO A 21 -8.51 -0.64 14.75
CA PRO A 21 -9.65 -0.85 13.86
C PRO A 21 -9.27 -0.96 12.37
N TRP A 22 -8.00 -0.74 12.03
CA TRP A 22 -7.53 -0.74 10.65
C TRP A 22 -7.05 -2.12 10.19
N HIS A 23 -7.53 -2.54 9.03
CA HIS A 23 -7.07 -3.73 8.32
C HIS A 23 -5.96 -3.35 7.35
N VAL A 24 -4.76 -3.89 7.54
CA VAL A 24 -3.68 -3.81 6.55
C VAL A 24 -3.86 -4.95 5.55
N ARG A 25 -4.08 -4.62 4.29
CA ARG A 25 -4.41 -5.57 3.22
C ARG A 25 -3.43 -5.47 2.06
N GLN A 26 -3.16 -6.62 1.44
CA GLN A 26 -2.27 -6.76 0.30
C GLN A 26 -2.85 -7.78 -0.70
N PHE A 27 -2.38 -7.77 -1.95
CA PHE A 27 -2.68 -8.84 -2.89
C PHE A 27 -2.25 -10.21 -2.32
N PRO A 28 -3.02 -11.28 -2.59
CA PRO A 28 -2.69 -12.59 -2.08
C PRO A 28 -1.36 -13.12 -2.65
N PRO A 29 -0.68 -14.02 -1.91
CA PRO A 29 0.44 -14.77 -2.46
C PRO A 29 0.06 -15.45 -3.78
N GLY A 30 0.94 -15.40 -4.78
CA GLY A 30 0.67 -15.94 -6.11
C GLY A 30 -0.14 -15.04 -7.05
N ASP A 31 -0.69 -13.90 -6.58
CA ASP A 31 -1.33 -12.92 -7.46
C ASP A 31 -0.30 -12.30 -8.42
N ALA A 32 -0.61 -12.31 -9.72
CA ALA A 32 0.26 -11.77 -10.76
C ALA A 32 0.60 -10.29 -10.52
N ARG A 33 -0.29 -9.51 -9.90
CA ARG A 33 -0.05 -8.10 -9.55
C ARG A 33 1.02 -7.95 -8.48
N LEU A 34 1.07 -8.87 -7.52
CA LEU A 34 2.11 -8.86 -6.48
C LEU A 34 3.49 -9.07 -7.12
N ALA A 35 3.62 -10.08 -7.99
CA ALA A 35 4.85 -10.36 -8.73
C ALA A 35 5.25 -9.22 -9.67
N TYR A 36 4.27 -8.56 -10.29
CA TYR A 36 4.50 -7.43 -11.19
C TYR A 36 4.94 -6.16 -10.44
N PHE A 37 4.23 -5.79 -9.37
CA PHE A 37 4.42 -4.52 -8.66
C PHE A 37 5.65 -4.49 -7.75
N THR A 38 6.00 -5.62 -7.13
CA THR A 38 7.10 -5.70 -6.16
C THR A 38 8.44 -5.25 -6.76
N PRO A 39 8.99 -5.85 -7.82
CA PRO A 39 10.30 -5.44 -8.35
C PRO A 39 10.30 -4.03 -8.97
N ARG A 40 9.11 -3.46 -9.23
CA ARG A 40 8.96 -2.17 -9.92
C ARG A 40 8.74 -0.98 -8.98
N GLY A 41 8.72 -1.20 -7.66
CA GLY A 41 8.43 -0.11 -6.70
C GLY A 41 6.97 0.38 -6.74
N LEU A 42 6.06 -0.42 -7.29
CA LEU A 42 4.63 -0.08 -7.47
C LEU A 42 3.75 -0.68 -6.36
N LEU A 43 4.34 -1.56 -5.53
CA LEU A 43 3.64 -2.22 -4.44
C LEU A 43 3.24 -1.20 -3.37
N HIS A 44 1.98 -1.23 -2.99
CA HIS A 44 1.42 -0.49 -1.87
C HIS A 44 0.44 -1.37 -1.12
N LEU A 45 0.36 -1.18 0.19
CA LEU A 45 -0.69 -1.72 1.05
C LEU A 45 -1.95 -0.88 0.93
N GLN A 46 -3.08 -1.51 1.26
CA GLN A 46 -4.34 -0.85 1.53
C GLN A 46 -4.61 -0.91 3.03
N LEU A 47 -4.91 0.23 3.65
CA LEU A 47 -5.39 0.35 5.02
C LEU A 47 -6.91 0.53 4.93
N TRP A 48 -7.67 -0.43 5.42
CA TRP A 48 -9.12 -0.45 5.33
C TRP A 48 -9.75 -0.36 6.71
N HIS A 49 -10.60 0.62 6.94
CA HIS A 49 -11.41 0.74 8.15
C HIS A 49 -12.83 0.23 7.83
N PRO A 50 -13.20 -0.99 8.24
CA PRO A 50 -14.43 -1.64 7.80
C PRO A 50 -15.69 -0.89 8.25
N GLU A 51 -15.72 -0.41 9.49
CA GLU A 51 -16.90 0.27 10.05
C GLU A 51 -17.16 1.62 9.39
N ALA A 52 -16.11 2.42 9.20
CA ALA A 52 -16.19 3.74 8.55
C ALA A 52 -16.26 3.67 7.01
N GLY A 53 -16.01 2.51 6.41
CA GLY A 53 -15.94 2.37 4.95
C GLY A 53 -14.79 3.15 4.31
N VAL A 54 -13.71 3.42 5.05
CA VAL A 54 -12.58 4.25 4.61
C VAL A 54 -11.41 3.37 4.16
N SER A 55 -10.85 3.70 3.00
CA SER A 55 -9.71 3.04 2.37
C SER A 55 -8.57 4.03 2.16
N VAL A 56 -7.36 3.65 2.56
CA VAL A 56 -6.14 4.41 2.32
C VAL A 56 -5.17 3.54 1.55
N LEU A 57 -4.70 3.99 0.39
CA LEU A 57 -3.53 3.39 -0.23
C LEU A 57 -2.26 4.05 0.30
N THR A 58 -1.27 3.21 0.56
CA THR A 58 0.03 3.66 1.04
C THR A 58 0.93 4.14 -0.11
N PRO A 59 1.96 4.96 0.19
CA PRO A 59 2.89 5.46 -0.81
C PRO A 59 3.53 4.38 -1.68
N SER A 60 3.52 4.60 -2.99
CA SER A 60 4.29 3.86 -3.99
C SER A 60 4.51 4.72 -5.21
N ARG A 61 5.23 4.22 -6.22
CA ARG A 61 5.34 4.91 -7.51
C ARG A 61 3.99 5.09 -8.22
N LEU A 62 3.00 4.24 -7.96
CA LEU A 62 1.65 4.40 -8.53
C LEU A 62 0.89 5.57 -7.91
N THR A 63 1.13 5.84 -6.63
CA THR A 63 0.48 6.93 -5.88
C THR A 63 1.35 8.19 -5.83
N ASN A 64 2.36 8.30 -6.70
CA ASN A 64 3.34 9.39 -6.71
C ASN A 64 4.00 9.65 -5.34
N GLY A 65 4.25 8.59 -4.59
CA GLY A 65 4.87 8.66 -3.26
C GLY A 65 3.96 9.22 -2.17
N ARG A 66 2.65 9.32 -2.40
CA ARG A 66 1.67 9.86 -1.45
C ARG A 66 0.70 8.79 -0.97
N PHE A 67 0.08 9.02 0.17
CA PHE A 67 -1.12 8.30 0.55
C PHE A 67 -2.28 8.76 -0.34
N GLU A 68 -3.20 7.85 -0.66
CA GLU A 68 -4.48 8.19 -1.29
C GLU A 68 -5.62 7.74 -0.37
N VAL A 69 -6.42 8.68 0.13
CA VAL A 69 -7.55 8.44 1.04
C VAL A 69 -8.85 8.42 0.24
N PHE A 70 -9.73 7.48 0.55
CA PHE A 70 -11.05 7.35 -0.06
C PHE A 70 -12.08 6.86 0.97
N PRO A 71 -13.34 7.32 0.93
CA PRO A 71 -13.81 8.48 0.17
C PRO A 71 -13.51 9.78 0.94
N VAL A 72 -13.15 10.84 0.23
CA VAL A 72 -13.24 12.23 0.70
C VAL A 72 -14.07 12.98 -0.32
N ASP A 73 -15.22 13.50 0.10
CA ASP A 73 -16.19 14.15 -0.80
C ASP A 73 -16.58 13.26 -2.00
N GLY A 74 -16.64 11.94 -1.78
CA GLY A 74 -16.95 10.95 -2.81
C GLY A 74 -15.80 10.62 -3.77
N TRP A 75 -14.62 11.21 -3.59
CA TRP A 75 -13.45 10.99 -4.44
C TRP A 75 -12.19 10.62 -3.64
N LYS A 76 -11.06 10.43 -4.33
CA LYS A 76 -9.76 10.21 -3.71
C LYS A 76 -9.11 11.54 -3.32
N HIS A 77 -8.41 11.54 -2.18
CA HIS A 77 -7.68 12.69 -1.67
C HIS A 77 -6.23 12.31 -1.35
N PRO A 78 -5.22 13.01 -1.89
CA PRO A 78 -3.82 12.72 -1.59
C PRO A 78 -3.43 13.24 -0.20
N ALA A 79 -2.61 12.50 0.53
CA ALA A 79 -1.94 12.98 1.75
C ALA A 79 -0.43 12.73 1.62
N ILE A 80 0.37 13.77 1.88
CA ILE A 80 1.81 13.75 1.59
C ILE A 80 2.61 12.94 2.61
N ASP A 81 2.11 12.81 3.82
CA ASP A 81 2.74 12.11 4.93
C ASP A 81 1.67 11.61 5.92
N VAL A 82 2.13 11.02 7.03
CA VAL A 82 1.25 10.47 8.06
C VAL A 82 0.51 11.57 8.83
N ASP A 83 1.08 12.77 9.01
CA ASP A 83 0.39 13.86 9.72
C ASP A 83 -0.75 14.43 8.88
N ALA A 84 -0.49 14.67 7.59
CA ALA A 84 -1.51 15.06 6.62
C ALA A 84 -2.60 14.00 6.48
N LEU A 85 -2.23 12.71 6.53
CA LEU A 85 -3.18 11.60 6.52
C LEU A 85 -4.07 11.66 7.77
N SER A 86 -3.49 11.69 8.97
CA SER A 86 -4.22 11.76 10.24
C SER A 86 -5.18 12.96 10.26
N ALA A 87 -4.69 14.13 9.89
CA ALA A 87 -5.50 15.35 9.84
C ALA A 87 -6.64 15.27 8.82
N THR A 88 -6.50 14.48 7.75
CA THR A 88 -7.57 14.22 6.78
C THR A 88 -8.61 13.26 7.36
N LEU A 89 -8.15 12.15 7.94
CA LEU A 89 -9.02 11.13 8.55
C LEU A 89 -9.88 11.71 9.67
N GLU A 90 -9.27 12.48 10.57
CA GLU A 90 -9.98 13.04 11.73
C GLU A 90 -10.94 14.15 11.32
N ARG A 91 -10.47 15.14 10.54
CA ARG A 91 -11.27 16.34 10.24
C ARG A 91 -12.32 16.13 9.15
N ARG A 92 -12.06 15.26 8.18
CA ARG A 92 -12.96 15.07 7.03
C ARG A 92 -13.86 13.86 7.20
N LEU A 93 -13.38 12.82 7.89
CA LEU A 93 -14.05 11.53 7.96
C LEU A 93 -14.43 11.11 9.38
N GLY A 94 -14.00 11.85 10.41
CA GLY A 94 -14.28 11.51 11.81
C GLY A 94 -13.66 10.18 12.24
N VAL A 95 -12.61 9.72 11.53
CA VAL A 95 -11.95 8.43 11.81
C VAL A 95 -10.64 8.68 12.55
N SER A 96 -10.37 7.85 13.56
CA SER A 96 -9.13 7.91 14.32
C SER A 96 -7.90 7.66 13.44
N ALA A 97 -6.84 8.42 13.72
CA ALA A 97 -5.55 8.26 13.08
C ALA A 97 -4.96 6.85 13.28
N ILE A 98 -4.13 6.44 12.33
CA ILE A 98 -3.40 5.16 12.39
C ILE A 98 -2.14 5.36 13.25
N ASP A 99 -1.82 4.40 14.10
CA ASP A 99 -0.57 4.42 14.86
C ASP A 99 0.63 4.48 13.89
N ARG A 100 1.40 5.56 13.99
CA ARG A 100 2.52 5.85 13.08
C ARG A 100 3.60 4.77 13.15
N GLY A 101 3.96 4.32 14.34
CA GLY A 101 5.02 3.34 14.54
C GLY A 101 4.66 1.97 13.96
N ALA A 102 3.42 1.54 14.18
CA ALA A 102 2.92 0.28 13.67
C ALA A 102 2.71 0.32 12.14
N LEU A 103 2.26 1.46 11.59
CA LEU A 103 2.20 1.66 10.15
C LEU A 103 3.59 1.61 9.52
N ALA A 104 4.58 2.29 10.10
CA ALA A 104 5.95 2.27 9.60
C ALA A 104 6.53 0.84 9.57
N ARG A 105 6.34 0.07 10.65
CA ARG A 105 6.75 -1.35 10.69
C ARG A 105 6.06 -2.19 9.61
N ALA A 106 4.74 -2.01 9.42
CA ALA A 106 4.00 -2.72 8.39
C ALA A 106 4.49 -2.39 6.97
N LEU A 107 4.78 -1.11 6.69
CA LEU A 107 5.35 -0.69 5.41
C LEU A 107 6.74 -1.27 5.17
N GLU A 108 7.59 -1.26 6.19
CA GLU A 108 8.93 -1.81 6.09
C GLU A 108 8.89 -3.32 5.78
N GLU A 109 8.08 -4.07 6.51
CA GLU A 109 8.00 -5.54 6.42
C GLU A 109 7.28 -6.02 5.16
N LEU A 110 6.18 -5.38 4.78
CA LEU A 110 5.31 -5.87 3.70
C LEU A 110 5.54 -5.19 2.36
N VAL A 111 6.30 -4.08 2.32
CA VAL A 111 6.61 -3.35 1.09
C VAL A 111 8.12 -3.23 0.92
N ALA A 112 8.81 -2.50 1.78
CA ALA A 112 10.21 -2.13 1.54
C ALA A 112 11.14 -3.35 1.49
N LEU A 113 11.05 -4.25 2.46
CA LEU A 113 11.86 -5.47 2.50
C LEU A 113 11.62 -6.39 1.29
N PRO A 114 10.37 -6.74 0.91
CA PRO A 114 10.09 -7.48 -0.32
C PRO A 114 10.64 -6.82 -1.58
N GLN A 115 10.49 -5.50 -1.72
CA GLN A 115 11.01 -4.77 -2.87
C GLN A 115 12.54 -4.81 -2.93
N ARG A 116 13.23 -4.60 -1.80
CA ARG A 116 14.70 -4.69 -1.73
C ARG A 116 15.20 -6.10 -2.06
N ARG A 117 14.51 -7.14 -1.59
CA ARG A 117 14.83 -8.54 -1.92
C ARG A 117 14.66 -8.82 -3.42
N ALA A 118 13.56 -8.37 -4.02
CA ALA A 118 13.33 -8.53 -5.45
C ALA A 118 14.40 -7.81 -6.31
N LEU A 119 14.82 -6.62 -5.89
CA LEU A 119 15.90 -5.87 -6.55
C LEU A 119 17.27 -6.55 -6.38
N ALA A 120 17.53 -7.21 -5.25
CA ALA A 120 18.77 -7.95 -5.03
C ALA A 120 18.86 -9.20 -5.93
N LEU A 121 17.76 -9.94 -6.09
CA LEU A 121 17.70 -11.14 -6.93
C LEU A 121 17.89 -10.81 -8.41
N THR A 122 17.21 -9.77 -8.91
CA THR A 122 17.36 -9.32 -10.31
C THR A 122 18.77 -8.85 -10.66
N ARG A 123 19.54 -8.35 -9.68
CA ARG A 123 20.96 -8.00 -9.87
C ARG A 123 21.89 -9.20 -9.86
N HIS A 124 21.51 -10.30 -9.20
CA HIS A 124 22.31 -11.51 -9.15
C HIS A 124 22.23 -12.30 -10.46
N ASP A 125 21.07 -12.30 -11.12
CA ASP A 125 20.87 -12.92 -12.43
C ASP A 125 21.55 -12.16 -13.58
N ALA A 126 22.00 -10.92 -13.34
CA ALA A 126 22.68 -10.06 -14.30
C ALA A 126 24.22 -10.26 -14.33
N ARG A 127 24.73 -11.49 -14.12
CA ARG A 127 26.15 -11.78 -14.39
C ARG A 127 26.39 -12.04 -15.89
N PRO A 128 27.53 -11.58 -16.43
CA PRO A 128 27.71 -11.27 -17.85
C PRO A 128 27.94 -12.52 -18.68
N GLY A 129 27.53 -12.45 -19.94
CA GLY A 129 27.87 -13.44 -20.95
C GLY A 129 29.34 -13.80 -20.90
N ALA A 130 29.61 -15.10 -20.85
CA ALA A 130 30.86 -15.64 -21.32
C ALA A 130 30.97 -15.25 -22.80
N LEU A 131 31.77 -14.21 -23.06
CA LEU A 131 32.48 -14.04 -24.32
C LEU A 131 33.26 -15.35 -24.56
N LEU A 132 32.79 -16.16 -25.50
CA LEU A 132 33.64 -17.10 -26.20
C LEU A 132 33.86 -16.50 -27.59
N HIS A 133 35.13 -16.16 -27.81
CA HIS A 133 35.74 -15.79 -29.08
C HIS A 133 35.57 -16.88 -30.13
#